data_AF-A0A2A2R8F1-F1
#
_entry.id   AF-A0A2A2R8F1-F1
#
_cell.length_a   1.000
_cell.length_b   1.000
_cell.length_c   1.000
_cell.angle_alpha   90.00
_cell.angle_beta   90.00
_cell.angle_gamma   90.00
#
_symmetry.space_group_name_H-M   'P 1'
#
loop_
_entity.id
_entity.type
_entity.pdbx_description
1 polymer ?
#
loop_
_entity_poly.entity_id
_entity_poly.type
_entity_poly.pdbx_seq_one_letter_code
_entity_poly.pdbx_strand_id
1 'polypeptide(L)'
;MKRSPTERWCSLAFSLVELLVTVSIIAILAALCLPWAKSSIAQARSIKCMSNLAQIGKAIELYAGDNNQMLPAAYISGDSTSIPWMWKLIPYLGMATNSMGYAPLPRAAGVFVCPEFKPSENRAVSYVINGNMNPLLETYWNYRKLIAPASQTFMVVEFNKNTEHFNTYSDKDVARRHPHKSANYLFIDGHVENLSEYIAPRQDPRWFNPGQQ
;
A
#
# COMPACT_ATOMS: atom_id res chain seq x y z
N MET A 1 64.14 44.50 -12.31
CA MET A 1 62.74 44.18 -12.67
C MET A 1 62.76 42.94 -13.56
N LYS A 2 62.51 41.74 -13.02
CA LYS A 2 62.53 40.45 -13.76
C LYS A 2 61.09 40.09 -14.14
N ARG A 3 60.79 39.93 -15.43
CA ARG A 3 59.49 39.41 -15.91
C ARG A 3 59.58 37.89 -16.00
N SER A 4 58.67 37.18 -15.32
CA SER A 4 58.52 35.72 -15.39
C SER A 4 57.81 35.29 -16.69
N PRO A 5 58.05 34.07 -17.19
CA PRO A 5 57.33 33.55 -18.34
C PRO A 5 55.91 33.17 -17.92
N THR A 6 54.91 33.68 -18.63
CA THR A 6 53.51 33.25 -18.52
C THR A 6 53.38 31.85 -19.13
N GLU A 7 53.08 30.84 -18.30
CA GLU A 7 52.73 29.51 -18.78
C GLU A 7 51.47 29.60 -19.66
N ARG A 8 51.61 29.28 -20.94
CA ARG A 8 50.48 29.11 -21.86
C ARG A 8 49.82 27.77 -21.53
N TRP A 9 48.66 27.83 -20.91
CA TRP A 9 47.76 26.70 -20.84
C TRP A 9 47.29 26.43 -22.27
N CYS A 10 47.87 25.43 -22.93
CA CYS A 10 47.34 24.92 -24.19
C CYS A 10 45.91 24.43 -23.94
N SER A 11 44.93 25.23 -24.33
CA SER A 11 43.54 24.79 -24.40
C SER A 11 43.47 23.64 -25.40
N LEU A 12 43.22 22.43 -24.91
CA LEU A 12 42.86 21.29 -25.74
C LEU A 12 41.59 21.67 -26.53
N ALA A 13 41.77 21.99 -27.81
CA ALA A 13 40.65 22.31 -28.68
C ALA A 13 39.89 21.02 -28.98
N PHE A 14 38.66 20.93 -28.48
CA PHE A 14 37.78 19.78 -28.68
C PHE A 14 37.26 19.78 -30.12
N SER A 15 37.30 18.63 -30.80
CA SER A 15 36.74 18.54 -32.16
C SER A 15 35.22 18.43 -32.12
N LEU A 16 34.55 18.97 -33.15
CA LEU A 16 33.09 18.83 -33.30
C LEU A 16 32.67 17.35 -33.37
N VAL A 17 33.53 16.51 -33.98
CA VAL A 17 33.32 15.06 -34.08
C VAL A 17 33.37 14.37 -32.71
N GLU A 18 34.34 14.70 -31.85
CA GLU A 18 34.39 14.15 -30.48
C GLU A 18 33.15 14.49 -29.67
N LEU A 19 32.65 15.72 -29.80
CA LEU A 19 31.42 16.13 -29.12
C LEU A 19 30.21 15.33 -29.64
N LEU A 20 30.12 15.18 -30.96
CA LEU A 20 29.02 14.47 -31.60
C LEU A 20 28.98 12.99 -31.23
N VAL A 21 30.13 12.30 -31.25
CA VAL A 21 30.22 10.89 -30.85
C VAL A 21 29.86 10.73 -29.37
N THR A 22 30.34 11.64 -28.50
CA THR A 22 30.07 11.58 -27.06
C THR A 22 28.57 11.73 -26.75
N VAL A 23 27.92 12.75 -27.30
CA VAL A 23 26.47 12.93 -27.07
C VAL A 23 25.65 11.80 -27.69
N SER A 24 26.11 11.23 -28.81
CA SER A 24 25.47 10.06 -29.43
C SER A 24 25.55 8.82 -28.54
N ILE A 25 26.71 8.55 -27.93
CA ILE A 25 26.87 7.44 -26.98
C ILE A 25 26.01 7.67 -25.73
N ILE A 26 25.99 8.89 -25.16
CA ILE A 26 25.14 9.23 -24.01
C ILE A 26 23.66 9.03 -24.36
N ALA A 27 23.22 9.45 -25.55
CA ALA A 27 21.85 9.27 -26.00
C ALA A 27 21.45 7.79 -26.11
N ILE A 28 22.34 6.94 -26.65
CA ILE A 28 22.12 5.49 -26.73
C ILE A 28 22.02 4.87 -25.32
N LEU A 29 22.95 5.21 -24.42
CA LEU A 29 22.94 4.71 -23.04
C LEU A 29 21.68 5.16 -22.30
N ALA A 30 21.30 6.43 -22.41
CA ALA A 30 20.09 6.96 -21.80
C ALA A 30 18.83 6.26 -22.33
N ALA A 31 18.75 6.00 -23.64
CA ALA A 31 17.62 5.28 -24.25
C ALA A 31 17.46 3.85 -23.69
N LEU A 32 18.56 3.17 -23.38
CA LEU A 32 18.54 1.83 -22.77
C LEU A 32 18.23 1.86 -21.27
N CYS A 33 18.64 2.90 -20.55
CA CYS A 33 18.40 3.02 -19.10
C CYS A 33 16.96 3.40 -18.73
N LEU A 34 16.29 4.20 -19.57
CA LEU A 34 14.91 4.67 -19.31
C LEU A 34 13.88 3.57 -19.05
N PRO A 35 13.76 2.50 -19.87
CA PRO A 35 12.78 1.43 -19.62
C PRO A 35 13.06 0.65 -18.32
N TRP A 36 14.34 0.41 -18.01
CA TRP A 36 14.74 -0.29 -16.78
C TRP A 36 14.40 0.51 -15.52
N ALA A 37 14.67 1.83 -15.54
CA ALA A 37 14.36 2.71 -14.43
C ALA A 37 12.86 2.72 -14.07
N LYS A 38 11.97 2.69 -15.07
CA LYS A 38 10.51 2.63 -14.85
C LYS A 38 10.08 1.36 -14.12
N SER A 39 10.63 0.22 -14.51
CA SER A 39 10.35 -1.07 -13.86
C SER A 39 10.85 -1.10 -12.40
N SER A 40 12.08 -0.62 -12.18
CA SER A 40 12.67 -0.56 -10.83
C SER A 40 11.86 0.34 -9.89
N ILE A 41 11.39 1.50 -10.37
CA ILE A 41 10.55 2.41 -9.57
C ILE A 41 9.21 1.74 -9.21
N ALA A 42 8.57 1.05 -10.15
CA ALA A 42 7.31 0.33 -9.87
C ALA A 42 7.51 -0.76 -8.81
N GLN A 43 8.63 -1.50 -8.86
CA GLN A 43 8.97 -2.49 -7.85
C GLN A 43 9.25 -1.86 -6.48
N ALA A 44 10.01 -0.76 -6.44
CA ALA A 44 10.28 -0.04 -5.19
C ALA A 44 8.98 0.50 -4.55
N ARG A 45 8.04 0.97 -5.36
CA ARG A 45 6.72 1.41 -4.89
C ARG A 45 5.87 0.24 -4.40
N SER A 46 5.92 -0.93 -5.05
CA SER A 46 5.29 -2.15 -4.55
C SER A 46 5.81 -2.55 -3.15
N ILE A 47 7.14 -2.57 -2.98
CA ILE A 47 7.79 -2.80 -1.68
C ILE A 47 7.32 -1.78 -0.63
N LYS A 48 7.17 -0.51 -1.02
CA LYS A 48 6.62 0.51 -0.12
C LYS A 48 5.16 0.22 0.26
N CYS A 49 4.32 -0.24 -0.67
CA CYS A 49 2.94 -0.63 -0.36
C CYS A 49 2.88 -1.83 0.61
N MET A 50 3.78 -2.81 0.46
CA MET A 50 3.91 -3.91 1.43
C MET A 50 4.37 -3.42 2.81
N SER A 51 5.37 -2.53 2.85
CA SER A 51 5.86 -1.91 4.09
C SER A 51 4.76 -1.10 4.80
N ASN A 52 3.89 -0.44 4.04
CA ASN A 52 2.72 0.26 4.58
C ASN A 52 1.73 -0.72 5.22
N LEU A 53 1.40 -1.83 4.54
CA LEU A 53 0.53 -2.88 5.11
C LEU A 53 1.12 -3.50 6.38
N ALA A 54 2.44 -3.74 6.43
CA ALA A 54 3.10 -4.26 7.61
C ALA A 54 3.02 -3.28 8.80
N GLN A 55 3.16 -1.97 8.55
CA GLN A 55 2.95 -0.94 9.57
C GLN A 55 1.49 -0.90 10.04
N ILE A 56 0.53 -1.03 9.11
CA ILE A 56 -0.89 -1.12 9.44
C ILE A 56 -1.16 -2.36 10.31
N GLY A 57 -0.62 -3.53 9.97
CA GLY A 57 -0.76 -4.75 10.77
C GLY A 57 -0.26 -4.59 12.20
N LYS A 58 0.92 -3.98 12.38
CA LYS A 58 1.44 -3.64 13.72
C LYS A 58 0.52 -2.67 14.47
N ALA A 59 0.01 -1.64 13.80
CA ALA A 59 -0.93 -0.71 14.42
C ALA A 59 -2.24 -1.38 14.84
N ILE A 60 -2.73 -2.34 14.04
CA ILE A 60 -3.90 -3.16 14.38
C ILE A 60 -3.62 -4.03 15.61
N GLU A 61 -2.45 -4.65 15.70
CA GLU A 61 -2.04 -5.45 16.85
C GLU A 61 -1.98 -4.60 18.13
N LEU A 62 -1.36 -3.43 18.07
CA LEU A 62 -1.31 -2.49 19.19
C LEU A 62 -2.72 -2.03 19.60
N TYR A 63 -3.55 -1.66 18.62
CA TYR A 63 -4.96 -1.31 18.87
C TYR A 63 -5.70 -2.45 19.55
N ALA A 64 -5.55 -3.69 19.09
CA ALA A 64 -6.20 -4.84 19.69
C ALA A 64 -5.70 -5.08 21.12
N GLY A 65 -4.41 -4.85 21.39
CA GLY A 65 -3.83 -4.84 22.73
C GLY A 65 -4.60 -3.96 23.70
N ASP A 66 -4.92 -2.73 23.29
CA ASP A 66 -5.61 -1.72 24.10
C ASP A 66 -7.14 -1.86 24.10
N ASN A 67 -7.71 -2.60 23.14
CA ASN A 67 -9.16 -2.70 22.92
C ASN A 67 -9.70 -4.12 23.13
N ASN A 68 -9.34 -4.76 24.25
CA ASN A 68 -9.84 -6.09 24.63
C ASN A 68 -9.67 -7.16 23.54
N GLN A 69 -8.58 -7.09 22.78
CA GLN A 69 -8.28 -8.05 21.71
C GLN A 69 -9.30 -8.00 20.55
N MET A 70 -9.95 -6.84 20.37
CA MET A 70 -10.87 -6.57 19.26
C MET A 70 -10.17 -5.84 18.12
N LEU A 71 -10.44 -6.25 16.89
CA LEU A 71 -9.97 -5.55 15.69
C LEU A 71 -10.74 -4.25 15.49
N PRO A 72 -10.14 -3.24 14.83
CA PRO A 72 -10.84 -1.99 14.56
C PRO A 72 -11.99 -2.25 13.60
N ALA A 73 -13.21 -2.01 14.08
CA ALA A 73 -14.43 -2.10 13.28
C ALA A 73 -14.32 -1.27 11.99
N ALA A 74 -14.66 -1.88 10.85
CA ALA A 74 -14.93 -1.14 9.62
C ALA A 74 -16.06 -0.13 9.88
N TYR A 75 -16.04 1.02 9.20
CA TYR A 75 -17.13 1.99 9.29
C TYR A 75 -18.46 1.33 8.91
N ILE A 76 -19.44 1.42 9.81
CA ILE A 76 -20.81 0.95 9.57
C ILE A 76 -21.68 2.18 9.30
N SER A 77 -22.20 2.27 8.08
CA SER A 77 -23.14 3.33 7.70
C SER A 77 -24.43 3.18 8.52
N GLY A 78 -24.70 4.14 9.40
CA GLY A 78 -25.95 4.18 10.19
C GLY A 78 -25.74 4.67 11.62
N ASP A 79 -24.53 4.50 12.16
CA ASP A 79 -24.15 5.04 13.46
C ASP A 79 -23.31 6.32 13.27
N SER A 80 -23.89 7.46 13.64
CA SER A 80 -23.24 8.77 13.56
C SER A 80 -22.05 8.92 14.52
N THR A 81 -21.83 7.93 15.40
CA THR A 81 -20.68 7.86 16.31
C THR A 81 -19.54 6.98 15.79
N SER A 82 -19.76 6.20 14.72
CA SER A 82 -18.75 5.26 14.22
C SER A 82 -17.68 5.98 13.39
N ILE A 83 -16.46 6.05 13.93
CA ILE A 83 -15.28 6.48 13.17
C ILE A 83 -14.68 5.32 12.35
N PRO A 84 -14.16 5.57 11.14
CA PRO A 84 -13.54 4.53 10.31
C PRO A 84 -12.33 3.86 10.98
N TRP A 85 -12.06 2.60 10.60
CA TRP A 85 -10.99 1.81 11.21
C TRP A 85 -9.62 2.50 11.10
N MET A 86 -9.33 3.17 9.97
CA MET A 86 -8.09 3.92 9.78
C MET A 86 -7.92 5.04 10.82
N TRP A 87 -9.00 5.69 11.24
CA TRP A 87 -8.94 6.74 12.27
C TRP A 87 -8.55 6.18 13.63
N LYS A 88 -9.06 5.00 13.97
CA LYS A 88 -8.75 4.31 15.21
C LYS A 88 -7.26 3.96 15.31
N LEU A 89 -6.59 3.82 14.17
CA LEU A 89 -5.17 3.47 14.09
C LEU A 89 -4.22 4.68 14.10
N ILE A 90 -4.72 5.91 13.91
CA ILE A 90 -3.90 7.14 13.86
C ILE A 90 -2.93 7.25 15.06
N PRO A 91 -3.36 7.04 16.33
CA PRO A 91 -2.48 7.16 17.49
C PRO A 91 -1.30 6.18 17.46
N TYR A 92 -1.54 4.96 16.96
CA TYR A 92 -0.56 3.88 16.90
C TYR A 92 0.42 4.02 15.73
N LEU A 93 0.07 4.84 14.74
CA LEU A 93 0.88 5.14 13.57
C LEU A 93 1.70 6.44 13.72
N GLY A 94 1.56 7.14 14.85
CA GLY A 94 2.21 8.44 15.07
C GLY A 94 1.75 9.52 14.07
N MET A 95 0.52 9.39 13.55
CA MET A 95 -0.03 10.32 12.57
C MET A 95 -0.83 11.44 13.25
N ALA A 96 -0.88 12.62 12.63
CA ALA A 96 -1.74 13.70 13.11
C ALA A 96 -3.21 13.43 12.76
N THR A 97 -4.14 13.68 13.69
CA THR A 97 -5.58 13.39 13.55
C THR A 97 -6.24 14.13 12.38
N ASN A 98 -5.76 15.33 12.06
CA ASN A 98 -6.23 16.13 10.93
C ASN A 98 -5.78 15.61 9.55
N SER A 99 -4.87 14.63 9.49
CA SER A 99 -4.35 14.09 8.23
C SER A 99 -5.41 13.38 7.39
N MET A 100 -6.51 12.95 8.02
CA MET A 100 -7.51 12.09 7.40
C MET A 100 -8.78 12.84 6.93
N GLY A 101 -8.85 14.17 7.03
CA GLY A 101 -10.05 14.93 6.65
C GLY A 101 -11.20 14.83 7.68
N TYR A 102 -12.46 14.88 7.24
CA TYR A 102 -13.64 14.75 8.11
C TYR A 102 -14.41 13.45 7.82
N ALA A 103 -15.05 12.87 8.84
CA ALA A 103 -15.97 11.74 8.74
C ALA A 103 -17.24 12.10 7.92
N PRO A 104 -18.01 11.13 7.37
CA PRO A 104 -17.93 9.67 7.55
C PRO A 104 -17.00 8.92 6.60
N LEU A 105 -16.56 9.53 5.50
CA LEU A 105 -15.69 8.91 4.50
C LEU A 105 -14.39 9.72 4.37
N PRO A 106 -13.44 9.56 5.31
CA PRO A 106 -12.24 10.35 5.40
C PRO A 106 -11.32 10.16 4.19
N ARG A 107 -10.48 11.16 3.97
CA ARG A 107 -9.37 11.09 3.01
C ARG A 107 -8.29 10.20 3.62
N ALA A 108 -7.91 9.12 2.95
CA ALA A 108 -6.73 8.37 3.37
C ALA A 108 -5.47 9.20 3.11
N ALA A 109 -4.53 9.15 4.06
CA ALA A 109 -3.26 9.83 3.99
C ALA A 109 -2.12 8.94 4.50
N GLY A 110 -0.88 9.30 4.16
CA GLY A 110 0.31 8.63 4.66
C GLY A 110 0.32 7.13 4.37
N VAL A 111 0.46 6.33 5.43
CA VAL A 111 0.60 4.87 5.35
C VAL A 111 -0.64 4.17 4.74
N PHE A 112 -1.81 4.81 4.76
CA PHE A 112 -3.04 4.23 4.21
C PHE A 112 -3.17 4.37 2.68
N VAL A 113 -2.19 5.00 2.03
CA VAL A 113 -2.16 5.19 0.58
C VAL A 113 -0.97 4.49 -0.02
N CYS A 114 -1.22 3.56 -0.95
CA CYS A 114 -0.20 2.91 -1.74
C CYS A 114 0.33 3.90 -2.80
N PRO A 115 1.65 4.08 -2.98
CA PRO A 115 2.19 5.00 -3.99
C PRO A 115 1.79 4.71 -5.45
N GLU A 116 1.42 3.46 -5.77
CA GLU A 116 0.85 3.09 -7.07
C GLU A 116 -0.66 3.32 -7.16
N PHE A 117 -1.30 3.80 -6.09
CA PHE A 117 -2.73 4.07 -6.11
C PHE A 117 -3.06 5.24 -7.00
N LYS A 118 -3.87 4.96 -8.02
CA LYS A 118 -4.53 5.97 -8.83
C LYS A 118 -6.00 5.99 -8.41
N PRO A 119 -6.41 6.94 -7.55
CA PRO A 119 -7.80 7.01 -7.12
C PRO A 119 -8.70 7.25 -8.34
N SER A 120 -9.74 6.44 -8.48
CA SER A 120 -10.76 6.58 -9.54
C SER A 120 -11.79 7.67 -9.23
N GLU A 121 -11.86 8.12 -7.97
CA GLU A 121 -12.79 9.12 -7.43
C GLU A 121 -12.06 10.08 -6.47
N ASN A 122 -12.77 11.02 -5.85
CA ASN A 122 -12.22 11.98 -4.87
C ASN A 122 -11.66 11.36 -3.57
N ARG A 123 -11.65 10.03 -3.40
CA ARG A 123 -11.24 9.33 -2.18
C ARG A 123 -10.02 8.44 -2.41
N ALA A 124 -9.07 8.52 -1.48
CA ALA A 124 -7.72 7.95 -1.61
C ALA A 124 -7.50 6.60 -0.89
N VAL A 125 -8.53 5.78 -0.60
CA VAL A 125 -8.34 4.54 0.18
C VAL A 125 -7.71 3.44 -0.67
N SER A 126 -6.49 3.03 -0.32
CA SER A 126 -5.77 1.95 -1.02
C SER A 126 -5.98 0.58 -0.40
N TYR A 127 -6.35 0.53 0.88
CA TYR A 127 -6.40 -0.68 1.69
C TYR A 127 -7.73 -0.77 2.41
N VAL A 128 -8.32 -1.96 2.44
CA VAL A 128 -9.64 -2.20 3.03
C VAL A 128 -9.57 -3.41 3.95
N ILE A 129 -10.26 -3.34 5.09
CA ILE A 129 -10.25 -4.41 6.10
C ILE A 129 -11.36 -5.43 5.82
N ASN A 130 -11.20 -6.66 6.28
CA ASN A 130 -12.27 -7.66 6.19
C ASN A 130 -13.44 -7.25 7.09
N GLY A 131 -14.59 -6.94 6.48
CA GLY A 131 -15.79 -6.51 7.22
C GLY A 131 -16.36 -7.56 8.17
N ASN A 132 -16.12 -8.86 7.90
CA ASN A 132 -16.60 -9.97 8.73
C ASN A 132 -15.77 -10.16 10.02
N MET A 133 -14.70 -9.39 10.21
CA MET A 133 -13.87 -9.44 11.42
C MET A 133 -14.38 -8.51 12.54
N ASN A 134 -15.54 -7.88 12.36
CA ASN A 134 -16.11 -6.91 13.30
C ASN A 134 -17.35 -7.47 14.05
N PRO A 135 -17.42 -7.36 15.39
CA PRO A 135 -18.53 -7.87 16.20
C PRO A 135 -19.85 -7.07 16.14
N LEU A 136 -19.92 -5.92 15.49
CA LEU A 136 -21.13 -5.07 15.47
C LEU A 136 -22.29 -5.58 14.57
N LEU A 137 -22.23 -6.84 14.10
CA LEU A 137 -23.33 -7.51 13.39
C LEU A 137 -23.65 -8.91 13.98
N GLU A 138 -23.47 -9.06 15.30
CA GLU A 138 -23.89 -10.22 16.11
C GLU A 138 -22.97 -11.47 16.05
N THR A 139 -21.80 -11.36 16.72
CA THR A 139 -20.70 -12.35 16.86
C THR A 139 -19.95 -12.61 15.54
N TYR A 140 -18.61 -12.67 15.47
CA TYR A 140 -17.82 -13.91 15.61
C TYR A 140 -16.29 -13.68 15.78
N TRP A 141 -15.78 -12.46 15.99
CA TRP A 141 -14.32 -12.25 16.09
C TRP A 141 -13.85 -11.65 17.41
N ASN A 142 -13.13 -12.46 18.18
CA ASN A 142 -12.31 -12.06 19.33
C ASN A 142 -10.94 -12.70 19.10
N TYR A 143 -9.85 -11.93 19.10
CA TYR A 143 -8.52 -12.49 18.84
C TYR A 143 -8.12 -13.58 19.86
N ARG A 144 -8.75 -13.63 21.04
CA ARG A 144 -8.60 -14.75 22.00
C ARG A 144 -9.12 -16.10 21.48
N LYS A 145 -9.97 -16.12 20.45
CA LYS A 145 -10.56 -17.32 19.84
C LYS A 145 -10.48 -17.23 18.31
N LEU A 146 -9.26 -17.31 17.75
CA LEU A 146 -9.07 -17.44 16.31
C LEU A 146 -9.80 -18.70 15.80
N ILE A 147 -10.94 -18.51 15.10
CA ILE A 147 -11.69 -19.60 14.45
C ILE A 147 -11.08 -19.92 13.07
N ALA A 148 -10.42 -18.94 12.43
CA ALA A 148 -9.74 -19.14 11.14
C ALA A 148 -8.22 -19.25 11.32
N PRO A 149 -7.52 -19.99 10.43
CA PRO A 149 -6.06 -20.08 10.46
C PRO A 149 -5.45 -18.69 10.22
N ALA A 150 -4.74 -18.16 11.21
CA ALA A 150 -4.25 -16.78 11.22
C ALA A 150 -3.32 -16.46 10.03
N SER A 151 -2.44 -17.41 9.68
CA SER A 151 -1.49 -17.29 8.58
C SER A 151 -2.09 -17.56 7.20
N GLN A 152 -3.38 -17.90 7.12
CA GLN A 152 -4.05 -18.14 5.84
C GLN A 152 -5.15 -17.10 5.59
N THR A 153 -5.61 -16.39 6.61
CA THR A 153 -6.77 -15.51 6.43
C THR A 153 -6.35 -14.08 6.09
N PHE A 154 -6.97 -13.50 5.05
CA PHE A 154 -6.77 -12.10 4.69
C PHE A 154 -7.48 -11.17 5.68
N MET A 155 -6.71 -10.26 6.28
CA MET A 155 -7.19 -9.21 7.16
C MET A 155 -7.40 -7.88 6.40
N VAL A 156 -6.38 -7.43 5.65
CA VAL A 156 -6.44 -6.19 4.87
C VAL A 156 -5.96 -6.46 3.46
N VAL A 157 -6.68 -5.93 2.47
CA VAL A 157 -6.41 -6.18 1.04
C VAL A 157 -6.33 -4.85 0.29
N GLU A 158 -5.50 -4.79 -0.73
CA GLU A 158 -5.48 -3.67 -1.67
C GLU A 158 -6.72 -3.66 -2.57
N PHE A 159 -7.42 -2.52 -2.63
CA PHE A 159 -8.70 -2.40 -3.33
C PHE A 159 -8.78 -1.17 -4.24
N ASN A 160 -9.65 -1.26 -5.24
CA ASN A 160 -9.92 -0.18 -6.22
C ASN A 160 -11.27 0.52 -5.97
N LYS A 161 -12.09 0.04 -5.04
CA LYS A 161 -13.39 0.63 -4.71
C LYS A 161 -13.32 1.60 -3.54
N ASN A 162 -14.21 2.56 -3.57
CA ASN A 162 -14.40 3.58 -2.55
C ASN A 162 -15.10 3.02 -1.29
N THR A 163 -14.49 2.07 -0.59
CA THR A 163 -15.05 1.37 0.57
C THR A 163 -14.04 1.28 1.72
N GLU A 164 -14.51 1.12 2.95
CA GLU A 164 -13.68 0.87 4.14
C GLU A 164 -13.40 -0.63 4.36
N HIS A 165 -14.22 -1.49 3.74
CA HIS A 165 -14.15 -2.93 3.87
C HIS A 165 -14.34 -3.63 2.53
N PHE A 166 -13.79 -4.83 2.38
CA PHE A 166 -14.05 -5.66 1.21
C PHE A 166 -15.22 -6.62 1.43
N ASN A 167 -15.84 -7.02 0.33
CA ASN A 167 -16.82 -8.10 0.28
C ASN A 167 -16.08 -9.43 0.11
N THR A 168 -16.32 -10.42 0.97
CA THR A 168 -15.74 -11.77 0.87
C THR A 168 -16.24 -12.60 -0.30
N TYR A 169 -17.16 -12.06 -1.11
CA TYR A 169 -17.74 -12.76 -2.27
C TYR A 169 -17.21 -12.27 -3.62
N SER A 170 -16.32 -11.28 -3.68
CA SER A 170 -15.82 -10.72 -4.95
C SER A 170 -14.36 -10.25 -4.91
N ASP A 171 -13.54 -10.83 -5.79
CA ASP A 171 -12.13 -10.46 -6.02
C ASP A 171 -12.00 -9.36 -7.11
N LYS A 172 -13.11 -9.04 -7.80
CA LYS A 172 -13.12 -8.09 -8.94
C LYS A 172 -12.61 -6.69 -8.58
N ASP A 173 -12.70 -6.34 -7.31
CA ASP A 173 -12.35 -5.01 -6.81
C ASP A 173 -10.95 -4.97 -6.19
N VAL A 174 -10.26 -6.12 -6.11
CA VAL A 174 -8.87 -6.21 -5.67
C VAL A 174 -7.96 -5.49 -6.64
N ALA A 175 -7.09 -4.65 -6.09
CA ALA A 175 -6.25 -3.79 -6.88
C ALA A 175 -4.92 -4.42 -7.29
N ARG A 176 -4.93 -5.08 -8.44
CA ARG A 176 -3.74 -5.69 -9.05
C ARG A 176 -2.82 -4.69 -9.75
N ARG A 177 -2.30 -3.73 -8.99
CA ARG A 177 -1.53 -2.57 -9.49
C ARG A 177 -0.01 -2.77 -9.50
N HIS A 178 0.48 -3.90 -8.98
CA HIS A 178 1.90 -4.18 -8.87
C HIS A 178 2.43 -5.00 -10.07
N PRO A 179 3.76 -5.11 -10.24
CA PRO A 179 4.35 -5.96 -11.27
C PRO A 179 3.73 -7.38 -11.29
N HIS A 180 3.62 -7.98 -12.47
CA HIS A 180 2.93 -9.27 -12.67
C HIS A 180 1.42 -9.27 -12.37
N LYS A 181 0.78 -8.09 -12.35
CA LYS A 181 -0.66 -7.93 -12.02
C LYS A 181 -0.98 -8.52 -10.65
N SER A 182 -0.16 -8.20 -9.66
CA SER A 182 -0.36 -8.66 -8.29
C SER A 182 -0.94 -7.59 -7.37
N ALA A 183 -1.49 -8.03 -6.26
CA ALA A 183 -1.99 -7.22 -5.16
C ALA A 183 -1.32 -7.64 -3.85
N ASN A 184 -1.22 -6.71 -2.90
CA ASN A 184 -0.72 -7.02 -1.57
C ASN A 184 -1.86 -7.37 -0.61
N TYR A 185 -1.60 -8.38 0.22
CA TYR A 185 -2.52 -8.92 1.21
C TYR A 185 -1.82 -8.96 2.56
N LEU A 186 -2.47 -8.43 3.59
CA LEU A 186 -2.06 -8.56 4.99
C LEU A 186 -2.87 -9.67 5.64
N PHE A 187 -2.20 -10.59 6.30
CA PHE A 187 -2.79 -11.73 7.00
C PHE A 187 -3.00 -11.43 8.48
N ILE A 188 -3.75 -12.28 9.17
CA ILE A 188 -4.14 -12.04 10.57
C ILE A 188 -2.96 -12.12 11.53
N ASP A 189 -1.98 -12.97 11.25
CA ASP A 189 -0.72 -13.04 12.00
C ASP A 189 0.24 -11.87 11.69
N GLY A 190 -0.15 -10.94 10.81
CA GLY A 190 0.58 -9.72 10.50
C GLY A 190 1.58 -9.82 9.35
N HIS A 191 1.77 -10.99 8.73
CA HIS A 191 2.62 -11.08 7.54
C HIS A 191 1.93 -10.50 6.31
N VAL A 192 2.73 -10.05 5.34
CA VAL A 192 2.25 -9.46 4.09
C VAL A 192 2.78 -10.25 2.92
N GLU A 193 1.89 -10.60 1.99
CA GLU A 193 2.24 -11.31 0.77
C GLU A 193 1.77 -10.55 -0.47
N ASN A 194 2.52 -10.67 -1.55
CA ASN A 194 2.16 -10.14 -2.86
C ASN A 194 1.71 -11.30 -3.75
N LEU A 195 0.42 -11.35 -4.09
CA LEU A 195 -0.18 -12.46 -4.83
C LEU A 195 -0.65 -11.99 -6.22
N SER A 196 -0.24 -12.71 -7.26
CA SER A 196 -0.68 -12.48 -8.65
C SER A 196 -1.83 -13.38 -9.09
N GLU A 197 -2.13 -14.42 -8.31
CA GLU A 197 -3.17 -15.39 -8.64
C GLU A 197 -4.58 -14.80 -8.51
N TYR A 198 -5.50 -15.39 -9.25
CA TYR A 198 -6.92 -15.16 -9.04
C TYR A 198 -7.37 -16.01 -7.86
N ILE A 199 -7.97 -15.37 -6.86
CA ILE A 199 -8.42 -16.04 -5.64
C ILE A 199 -9.94 -16.04 -5.66
N ALA A 200 -10.54 -17.22 -5.76
CA ALA A 200 -11.99 -17.37 -5.83
C ALA A 200 -12.62 -17.12 -4.44
N PRO A 201 -13.28 -15.97 -4.18
CA PRO A 201 -13.59 -15.55 -2.82
C PRO A 201 -14.57 -16.47 -2.07
N ARG A 202 -15.45 -17.15 -2.80
CA ARG A 202 -16.44 -18.08 -2.22
C ARG A 202 -15.89 -19.46 -1.89
N GLN A 203 -14.73 -19.82 -2.45
CA GLN A 203 -14.18 -21.18 -2.43
C GLN A 203 -12.82 -21.24 -1.72
N ASP A 204 -12.13 -20.11 -1.67
CA ASP A 204 -10.81 -20.03 -1.06
C ASP A 204 -10.93 -19.65 0.43
N PRO A 205 -10.41 -20.50 1.33
CA PRO A 205 -10.56 -20.31 2.78
C PRO A 205 -9.86 -19.04 3.29
N ARG A 206 -8.95 -18.44 2.51
CA ARG A 206 -8.27 -17.19 2.85
C ARG A 206 -9.23 -16.00 2.87
N TRP A 207 -10.33 -16.07 2.13
CA TRP A 207 -11.45 -15.12 2.19
C TRP A 207 -12.42 -15.50 3.31
N PHE A 208 -11.97 -15.38 4.55
CA PHE A 208 -12.75 -15.86 5.69
C PHE A 208 -14.14 -15.21 5.79
N ASN A 209 -15.15 -16.08 5.92
CA ASN A 209 -16.54 -15.74 6.09
C ASN A 209 -17.21 -16.74 7.05
N PRO A 210 -17.70 -16.29 8.22
CA PRO A 210 -18.27 -17.18 9.22
C PRO A 210 -19.59 -17.84 8.76
N GLY A 211 -20.34 -17.22 7.84
CA GLY A 211 -21.63 -17.75 7.37
C GLY A 211 -21.55 -18.83 6.28
N GLN A 212 -20.34 -19.29 5.92
CA GLN A 212 -20.12 -20.33 4.90
C GLN A 212 -19.62 -21.66 5.46
N GLN A 213 -19.49 -21.80 6.79
CA GLN A 213 -19.13 -23.04 7.46
C GLN A 213 -20.36 -23.84 7.90
#